data_AF-A0A1G3HEP0-F1
#
_entry.id   AF-A0A1G3HEP0-F1
#
_cell.length_a   1.000
_cell.length_b   1.000
_cell.length_c   1.000
_cell.angle_alpha   90.00
_cell.angle_beta   90.00
_cell.angle_gamma   90.00
#
_symmetry.space_group_name_H-M   'P 1'
#
loop_
_entity.id
_entity.type
_entity.pdbx_description
1 polymer ?
#
loop_
_entity_poly.entity_id
_entity_poly.type
_entity_poly.pdbx_seq_one_letter_code
_entity_poly.pdbx_strand_id
1 'polypeptide(L)'
;MYSRAMPREFPACSGCGLCRLVCPMWRDHRDPRFSPEGLAKALQSGATALELAAPLAACSLCGACDPVCPEGIDLSGMIMDLRSRLPRRAELAALQAKLAQAAASAKAPAAGALLLPGADLRANPSLLARARTLLGLRSADDDGADIALALETGGDIDPARRRQLLGRLDGRSLVVGDGLLLAALRRWLPAARLHSLGEALSNLVAIRRRLASADFYVIEARAYHADYERLVVHYDRLRADTGCALNLDLQRIAIPALTRSLTRKSAPLGDEDVTQVRWMLKGLAPRRIVVESLADRAAFERACDIPVLHLAELAEDSMMKKETPHACG
;
A
#
# COMPACT_ATOMS: atom_id res chain seq x y z
N MET A 1 -12.13 -25.22 -3.55
CA MET A 1 -12.32 -23.86 -4.10
C MET A 1 -13.43 -23.20 -3.32
N TYR A 2 -13.10 -22.39 -2.31
CA TYR A 2 -14.12 -21.62 -1.62
C TYR A 2 -14.69 -20.61 -2.62
N SER A 3 -15.97 -20.76 -2.96
CA SER A 3 -16.77 -19.69 -3.54
C SER A 3 -16.48 -18.41 -2.76
N ARG A 4 -16.28 -17.26 -3.43
CA ARG A 4 -16.20 -15.95 -2.78
C ARG A 4 -17.56 -15.68 -2.12
N ALA A 5 -17.79 -16.27 -0.96
CA ALA A 5 -18.90 -15.92 -0.10
C ALA A 5 -18.78 -14.43 0.21
N MET A 6 -19.92 -13.74 0.34
CA MET A 6 -19.89 -12.35 0.80
C MET A 6 -19.09 -12.29 2.12
N PRO A 7 -18.19 -11.31 2.29
CA PRO A 7 -17.47 -11.14 3.54
C PRO A 7 -18.46 -11.10 4.71
N ARG A 8 -18.12 -11.78 5.80
CA ARG A 8 -18.94 -11.70 7.02
C ARG A 8 -18.70 -10.36 7.70
N GLU A 9 -19.65 -9.92 8.50
CA GLU A 9 -19.52 -8.69 9.28
C GLU A 9 -19.01 -8.98 10.70
N PHE A 10 -18.71 -7.93 11.46
CA PHE A 10 -18.17 -8.01 12.82
C PHE A 10 -18.99 -8.89 13.81
N PRO A 11 -20.32 -9.10 13.69
CA PRO A 11 -21.05 -10.02 14.57
C PRO A 11 -20.54 -11.47 14.48
N ALA A 12 -19.91 -11.87 13.38
CA ALA A 12 -19.32 -13.19 13.23
C ALA A 12 -17.98 -13.36 13.97
N CYS A 13 -17.41 -12.29 14.53
CA CYS A 13 -16.09 -12.35 15.17
C CYS A 13 -16.10 -13.29 16.38
N SER A 14 -15.36 -14.39 16.30
CA SER A 14 -15.18 -15.37 17.38
C SER A 14 -14.26 -14.88 18.49
N GLY A 15 -13.39 -13.89 18.23
CA GLY A 15 -12.39 -13.40 19.21
C GLY A 15 -11.12 -14.25 19.26
N CYS A 16 -10.78 -14.93 18.16
CA CYS A 16 -9.61 -15.82 18.09
C CYS A 16 -8.24 -15.10 18.21
N GLY A 17 -8.19 -13.78 18.03
CA GLY A 17 -6.97 -12.98 18.21
C GLY A 17 -5.93 -13.06 17.08
N LEU A 18 -6.17 -13.81 16.00
CA LEU A 18 -5.17 -13.94 14.90
C LEU A 18 -4.85 -12.60 14.24
N CYS A 19 -5.86 -11.80 13.90
CA CYS A 19 -5.66 -10.48 13.31
C CYS A 19 -4.97 -9.48 14.25
N ARG A 20 -4.98 -9.73 15.56
CA ARG A 20 -4.27 -8.92 16.55
C ARG A 20 -2.78 -9.23 16.59
N LEU A 21 -2.39 -10.49 16.42
CA LEU A 21 -0.98 -10.90 16.41
C LEU A 21 -0.19 -10.24 15.29
N VAL A 22 -0.83 -10.03 14.13
CA VAL A 22 -0.21 -9.39 12.96
C VAL A 22 -0.42 -7.87 12.90
N CYS A 23 -1.21 -7.30 13.81
CA CYS A 23 -1.58 -5.88 13.74
C CYS A 23 -0.49 -4.97 14.35
N PRO A 24 -0.01 -3.96 13.61
CA PRO A 24 0.93 -2.97 14.16
C PRO A 24 0.37 -2.19 15.36
N MET A 25 -0.93 -1.89 15.36
CA MET A 25 -1.56 -1.15 16.47
C MET A 25 -1.37 -1.86 17.81
N TRP A 26 -1.50 -3.19 17.83
CA TRP A 26 -1.34 -3.97 19.05
C TRP A 26 0.11 -3.96 19.54
N ARG A 27 1.07 -4.01 18.63
CA ARG A 27 2.50 -3.97 18.99
C ARG A 27 2.89 -2.63 19.62
N ASP A 28 2.35 -1.54 19.09
CA ASP A 28 2.70 -0.20 19.53
C ASP A 28 2.01 0.16 20.84
N HIS A 29 0.73 -0.19 20.98
CA HIS A 29 -0.07 0.22 22.14
C HIS A 29 -0.13 -0.82 23.27
N ARG A 30 0.03 -2.11 22.97
CA ARG A 30 -0.16 -3.23 23.93
C ARG A 30 -1.50 -3.22 24.66
N ASP A 31 -2.50 -2.59 24.06
CA ASP A 31 -3.87 -2.50 24.53
C ASP A 31 -4.79 -3.31 23.59
N PRO A 32 -5.60 -4.26 24.09
CA PRO A 32 -6.55 -5.03 23.29
C PRO A 32 -7.43 -4.22 22.35
N ARG A 33 -7.85 -3.02 22.78
CA ARG A 33 -8.70 -2.12 22.00
C ARG A 33 -8.03 -1.63 20.73
N PHE A 34 -6.70 -1.62 20.71
CA PHE A 34 -5.88 -1.27 19.55
C PHE A 34 -5.59 -2.51 18.71
N SER A 35 -6.65 -3.17 18.24
CA SER A 35 -6.57 -4.27 17.29
C SER A 35 -7.89 -4.44 16.51
N PRO A 36 -7.87 -5.07 15.33
CA PRO A 36 -9.11 -5.35 14.58
C PRO A 36 -10.07 -6.26 15.35
N GLU A 37 -9.54 -7.23 16.10
CA GLU A 37 -10.32 -8.09 17.00
C GLU A 37 -10.97 -7.27 18.11
N GLY A 38 -10.21 -6.41 18.80
CA GLY A 38 -10.74 -5.53 19.84
C GLY A 38 -11.81 -4.57 19.33
N LEU A 39 -11.64 -4.02 18.12
CA LEU A 39 -12.64 -3.18 17.46
C LEU A 39 -13.92 -3.98 17.19
N ALA A 40 -13.82 -5.17 16.59
CA ALA A 40 -14.97 -6.03 16.32
C ALA A 40 -15.71 -6.43 17.61
N LYS A 41 -14.99 -6.76 18.69
CA LYS A 41 -15.58 -7.09 20.00
C LYS A 41 -16.25 -5.89 20.67
N ALA A 42 -15.66 -4.70 20.55
CA ALA A 42 -16.29 -3.49 21.04
C ALA A 42 -17.61 -3.20 20.30
N LEU A 43 -17.63 -3.37 18.98
CA LEU A 43 -18.87 -3.24 18.18
C LEU A 43 -19.93 -4.28 18.55
N GLN A 44 -19.55 -5.55 18.78
CA GLN A 44 -20.46 -6.58 19.29
C GLN A 44 -21.08 -6.19 20.64
N SER A 45 -20.38 -5.36 21.41
CA SER A 45 -20.83 -4.85 22.71
C SER A 45 -21.55 -3.50 22.63
N GLY A 46 -21.82 -3.00 21.42
CA GLY A 46 -22.57 -1.76 21.19
C GLY A 46 -21.73 -0.47 21.15
N ALA A 47 -20.41 -0.56 21.09
CA ALA A 47 -19.56 0.64 20.97
C ALA A 47 -19.83 1.40 19.67
N THR A 48 -19.77 2.72 19.74
CA THR A 48 -19.94 3.64 18.61
C THR A 48 -18.59 3.93 17.95
N ALA A 49 -18.62 4.44 16.71
CA ALA A 49 -17.40 4.89 16.03
C ALA A 49 -16.66 5.98 16.82
N LEU A 50 -17.41 6.90 17.47
CA LEU A 50 -16.82 7.98 18.27
C LEU A 50 -16.04 7.46 19.49
N GLU A 51 -16.58 6.46 20.19
CA GLU A 51 -15.88 5.82 21.32
C GLU A 51 -14.62 5.07 20.86
N LEU A 52 -14.59 4.65 19.60
CA LEU A 52 -13.47 3.95 18.97
C LEU A 52 -12.52 4.89 18.20
N ALA A 53 -12.68 6.22 18.29
CA ALA A 53 -11.92 7.17 17.47
C ALA A 53 -10.39 7.02 17.59
N ALA A 54 -9.88 6.78 18.81
CA ALA A 54 -8.44 6.64 19.05
C ALA A 54 -7.82 5.40 18.38
N PRO A 55 -8.33 4.16 18.57
CA PRO A 55 -7.84 3.00 17.84
C PRO A 55 -8.13 3.09 16.34
N LEU A 56 -9.27 3.68 15.93
CA LEU A 56 -9.53 3.93 14.51
C LEU A 56 -8.47 4.84 13.89
N ALA A 57 -8.00 5.88 14.56
CA ALA A 57 -6.93 6.75 14.07
C ALA A 57 -5.55 6.06 14.05
N ALA A 58 -5.34 5.04 14.88
CA ALA A 58 -4.08 4.30 14.94
C ALA A 58 -3.89 3.32 13.76
N CYS A 59 -4.97 2.86 13.12
CA CYS A 59 -4.85 1.86 12.06
C CYS A 59 -4.12 2.39 10.81
N SER A 60 -3.04 1.74 10.36
CA SER A 60 -2.40 2.11 9.08
C SER A 60 -3.15 1.64 7.83
N LEU A 61 -4.29 0.95 8.00
CA LEU A 61 -5.04 0.25 6.94
C LEU A 61 -4.15 -0.68 6.09
N CYS A 62 -3.12 -1.28 6.69
CA CYS A 62 -2.21 -2.19 5.98
C CYS A 62 -2.88 -3.47 5.42
N GLY A 63 -4.10 -3.80 5.87
CA GLY A 63 -4.85 -4.97 5.39
C GLY A 63 -4.38 -6.32 5.96
N ALA A 64 -3.33 -6.36 6.78
CA ALA A 64 -2.78 -7.60 7.35
C ALA A 64 -3.80 -8.48 8.09
N CYS A 65 -4.85 -7.86 8.61
CA CYS A 65 -5.92 -8.51 9.38
C CYS A 65 -6.87 -9.36 8.55
N ASP A 66 -7.07 -9.02 7.27
CA ASP A 66 -8.08 -9.65 6.43
C ASP A 66 -7.69 -11.09 6.05
N PRO A 67 -6.48 -11.38 5.52
CA PRO A 67 -6.12 -12.74 5.12
C PRO A 67 -5.98 -13.72 6.29
N VAL A 68 -5.77 -13.23 7.52
CA VAL A 68 -5.64 -14.09 8.71
C VAL A 68 -6.96 -14.31 9.44
N CYS A 69 -8.07 -13.68 9.00
CA CYS A 69 -9.37 -13.83 9.65
C CYS A 69 -10.03 -15.17 9.24
N PRO A 70 -10.17 -16.15 10.15
CA PRO A 70 -10.78 -17.44 9.82
C PRO A 70 -12.28 -17.33 9.54
N GLU A 71 -12.92 -16.25 10.02
CA GLU A 71 -14.34 -15.97 9.80
C GLU A 71 -14.61 -15.27 8.46
N GLY A 72 -13.55 -14.86 7.72
CA GLY A 72 -13.70 -14.13 6.46
C GLY A 72 -14.36 -12.75 6.64
N ILE A 73 -14.04 -12.05 7.73
CA ILE A 73 -14.54 -10.69 7.99
C ILE A 73 -13.69 -9.68 7.22
N ASP A 74 -14.32 -8.74 6.50
CA ASP A 74 -13.64 -7.58 5.90
C ASP A 74 -13.29 -6.55 6.99
N LEU A 75 -12.23 -6.83 7.76
CA LEU A 75 -11.82 -6.03 8.91
C LEU A 75 -11.28 -4.66 8.47
N SER A 76 -10.54 -4.58 7.36
CA SER A 76 -10.11 -3.30 6.81
C SER A 76 -11.30 -2.47 6.33
N GLY A 77 -12.28 -3.08 5.64
CA GLY A 77 -13.53 -2.45 5.24
C GLY A 77 -14.36 -1.95 6.43
N MET A 78 -14.46 -2.74 7.50
CA MET A 78 -15.10 -2.34 8.76
C MET A 78 -14.45 -1.08 9.33
N ILE A 79 -13.11 -1.01 9.37
CA ILE A 79 -12.39 0.16 9.89
C ILE A 79 -12.63 1.39 9.01
N MET A 80 -12.62 1.23 7.70
CA MET A 80 -12.89 2.32 6.76
C MET A 80 -14.31 2.88 6.92
N ASP A 81 -15.31 2.00 7.09
CA ASP A 81 -16.69 2.38 7.36
C ASP A 81 -16.83 3.10 8.71
N LEU A 82 -16.17 2.64 9.77
CA LEU A 82 -16.19 3.34 11.05
C LEU A 82 -15.53 4.72 10.97
N ARG A 83 -14.45 4.86 10.20
CA ARG A 83 -13.79 6.15 9.99
C ARG A 83 -14.68 7.16 9.28
N SER A 84 -15.51 6.72 8.32
CA SER A 84 -16.41 7.63 7.60
C SER A 84 -17.49 8.24 8.51
N ARG A 85 -17.75 7.62 9.66
CA ARG A 85 -18.68 8.10 10.69
C ARG A 85 -18.04 9.09 11.68
N LEU A 86 -16.73 9.33 11.60
CA LEU A 86 -16.03 10.27 12.46
C LEU A 86 -16.05 11.71 11.90
N PRO A 87 -16.02 12.74 12.76
CA PRO A 87 -15.87 14.12 12.31
C PRO A 87 -14.61 14.31 11.46
N ARG A 88 -14.77 14.88 10.27
CA ARG A 88 -13.65 15.13 9.36
C ARG A 88 -12.83 16.34 9.80
N ARG A 89 -11.50 16.21 9.72
CA ARG A 89 -10.59 17.36 9.89
C ARG A 89 -10.72 18.28 8.68
N ALA A 90 -10.96 19.56 8.92
CA ALA A 90 -11.14 20.56 7.86
C ALA A 90 -9.97 20.59 6.86
N GLU A 91 -8.73 20.46 7.34
CA GLU A 91 -7.51 20.40 6.52
C GLU A 91 -7.53 19.23 5.53
N LEU A 92 -7.97 18.05 5.96
CA LEU A 92 -8.04 16.86 5.11
C LEU A 92 -9.18 16.98 4.09
N ALA A 93 -10.32 17.56 4.49
CA ALA A 93 -11.42 17.83 3.58
C ALA A 93 -11.02 18.85 2.48
N ALA A 94 -10.29 19.90 2.86
CA ALA A 94 -9.77 20.89 1.92
C ALA A 94 -8.74 20.26 0.95
N LEU A 95 -7.84 19.42 1.45
CA LEU A 95 -6.89 18.68 0.62
C LEU A 95 -7.60 17.75 -0.36
N GLN A 96 -8.59 16.99 0.11
CA GLN A 96 -9.40 16.11 -0.73
C GLN A 96 -10.12 16.90 -1.84
N ALA A 97 -10.73 18.04 -1.52
CA ALA A 97 -11.40 18.89 -2.49
C ALA A 97 -10.42 19.43 -3.55
N LYS A 98 -9.21 19.85 -3.14
CA LYS A 98 -8.15 20.29 -4.07
C LYS A 98 -7.73 19.18 -5.04
N LEU A 99 -7.55 17.96 -4.53
CA LEU A 99 -7.20 16.80 -5.37
C LEU A 99 -8.35 16.44 -6.32
N ALA A 100 -9.60 16.49 -5.85
CA ALA A 100 -10.77 16.21 -6.68
C ALA A 100 -10.95 17.23 -7.82
N GLN A 101 -10.69 18.52 -7.55
CA GLN A 101 -10.69 19.56 -8.58
C GLN A 101 -9.61 19.31 -9.63
N ALA A 102 -8.38 18.98 -9.22
CA ALA A 102 -7.30 18.63 -10.15
C ALA A 102 -7.66 17.42 -11.01
N ALA A 103 -8.27 16.38 -10.42
CA ALA A 103 -8.72 15.19 -11.13
C ALA A 103 -9.87 15.46 -12.12
N ALA A 104 -10.77 16.39 -11.78
CA ALA A 104 -11.86 16.81 -12.66
C ALA A 104 -11.33 17.48 -13.93
N SER A 105 -10.25 18.28 -13.82
CA SER A 105 -9.57 18.94 -14.94
C SER A 105 -8.63 18.02 -15.74
N ALA A 106 -8.42 16.78 -15.29
CA ALA A 106 -7.51 15.85 -15.95
C ALA A 106 -8.02 15.43 -17.33
N LYS A 107 -7.08 15.29 -18.29
CA LYS A 107 -7.40 14.86 -19.65
C LYS A 107 -7.74 13.37 -19.67
N ALA A 108 -8.60 13.00 -20.62
CA ALA A 108 -8.91 11.60 -20.84
C ALA A 108 -7.63 10.84 -21.26
N PRO A 109 -7.32 9.70 -20.63
CA PRO A 109 -6.14 8.94 -21.00
C PRO A 109 -6.36 8.26 -22.35
N ALA A 110 -5.36 8.33 -23.23
CA ALA A 110 -5.36 7.59 -24.48
C ALA A 110 -5.44 6.07 -24.23
N ALA A 111 -5.91 5.31 -25.22
CA ALA A 111 -6.19 3.87 -25.11
C ALA A 111 -4.96 3.05 -24.68
N GLY A 112 -5.21 1.90 -24.03
CA GLY A 112 -4.18 0.96 -23.58
C GLY A 112 -3.95 0.95 -22.07
N ALA A 113 -2.90 0.25 -21.66
CA ALA A 113 -2.51 0.08 -20.27
C ALA A 113 -2.01 1.40 -19.64
N LEU A 114 -2.27 1.58 -18.34
CA LEU A 114 -1.98 2.82 -17.62
C LEU A 114 -1.31 2.57 -16.29
N LEU A 115 -0.44 3.51 -15.91
CA LEU A 115 0.08 3.65 -14.55
C LEU A 115 -0.77 4.70 -13.81
N LEU A 116 -1.33 4.33 -12.66
CA LEU A 116 -1.90 5.24 -11.67
C LEU A 116 -0.84 5.47 -10.60
N PRO A 117 0.00 6.52 -10.71
CA PRO A 117 1.20 6.65 -9.86
C PRO A 117 0.89 6.89 -8.39
N GLY A 118 -0.24 7.52 -8.07
CA GLY A 118 -0.55 7.95 -6.70
C GLY A 118 0.23 9.20 -6.31
N ALA A 119 -0.14 9.78 -5.17
CA ALA A 119 0.38 11.08 -4.73
C ALA A 119 1.90 11.06 -4.49
N ASP A 120 2.42 10.03 -3.81
CA ASP A 120 3.83 9.96 -3.43
C ASP A 120 4.75 9.85 -4.66
N LEU A 121 4.43 8.96 -5.61
CA LEU A 121 5.23 8.83 -6.83
C LEU A 121 5.09 10.06 -7.73
N ARG A 122 3.89 10.69 -7.78
CA ARG A 122 3.67 11.94 -8.52
C ARG A 122 4.49 13.11 -7.96
N ALA A 123 4.72 13.13 -6.65
CA ALA A 123 5.60 14.10 -5.99
C ALA A 123 7.10 13.87 -6.27
N ASN A 124 7.47 12.76 -6.92
CA ASN A 124 8.86 12.44 -7.31
C ASN A 124 8.98 12.24 -8.84
N PRO A 125 9.12 13.33 -9.62
CA PRO A 125 9.08 13.26 -11.08
C PRO A 125 10.17 12.38 -11.72
N SER A 126 11.37 12.33 -11.14
CA SER A 126 12.47 11.51 -11.66
C SER A 126 12.16 10.01 -11.49
N LEU A 127 11.66 9.62 -10.32
CA LEU A 127 11.27 8.24 -10.06
C LEU A 127 10.03 7.84 -10.87
N LEU A 128 9.07 8.74 -11.03
CA LEU A 128 7.91 8.53 -11.90
C LEU A 128 8.33 8.30 -13.35
N ALA A 129 9.24 9.13 -13.87
CA ALA A 129 9.77 8.95 -15.22
C ALA A 129 10.47 7.60 -15.38
N ARG A 130 11.26 7.19 -14.39
CA ARG A 130 11.92 5.88 -14.37
C ARG A 130 10.91 4.74 -14.38
N ALA A 131 9.91 4.76 -13.49
CA ALA A 131 8.87 3.74 -13.42
C ALA A 131 8.08 3.62 -14.74
N ARG A 132 7.71 4.75 -15.36
CA ARG A 132 7.05 4.78 -16.67
C ARG A 132 7.88 4.13 -17.76
N THR A 133 9.17 4.47 -17.83
CA THR A 133 10.10 3.92 -18.81
C THR A 133 10.26 2.40 -18.62
N LEU A 134 10.46 1.94 -17.39
CA LEU A 134 10.63 0.52 -17.09
C LEU A 134 9.41 -0.32 -17.42
N LEU A 135 8.22 0.22 -17.13
CA LEU A 135 6.96 -0.48 -17.39
C LEU A 135 6.48 -0.32 -18.84
N GLY A 136 7.06 0.61 -19.61
CA GLY A 136 6.55 1.00 -20.93
C GLY A 136 5.13 1.59 -20.86
N LEU A 137 4.77 2.24 -19.73
CA LEU A 137 3.42 2.74 -19.46
C LEU A 137 3.36 4.26 -19.43
N ARG A 138 2.21 4.79 -19.84
CA ARG A 138 1.84 6.19 -19.60
C ARG A 138 1.18 6.33 -18.24
N SER A 139 1.43 7.43 -17.57
CA SER A 139 0.71 7.79 -16.36
C SER A 139 -0.64 8.41 -16.70
N ALA A 140 -1.65 8.08 -15.92
CA ALA A 140 -2.91 8.80 -15.94
C ALA A 140 -2.75 10.17 -15.28
N ASP A 141 -3.39 11.19 -15.86
CA ASP A 141 -3.48 12.52 -15.25
C ASP A 141 -4.36 12.48 -13.99
N ASP A 142 -5.44 11.70 -14.06
CA ASP A 142 -6.29 11.33 -12.93
C ASP A 142 -5.94 9.92 -12.46
N ASP A 143 -5.29 9.84 -11.29
CA ASP A 143 -4.87 8.60 -10.66
C ASP A 143 -5.68 8.24 -9.41
N GLY A 144 -6.79 8.94 -9.15
CA GLY A 144 -7.65 8.70 -8.00
C GLY A 144 -7.05 9.07 -6.64
N ALA A 145 -6.03 9.95 -6.57
CA ALA A 145 -5.44 10.38 -5.30
C ALA A 145 -6.45 11.00 -4.31
N ASP A 146 -7.47 11.69 -4.80
CA ASP A 146 -8.58 12.21 -3.98
C ASP A 146 -9.39 11.08 -3.34
N ILE A 147 -9.64 10.02 -4.08
CA ILE A 147 -10.36 8.83 -3.62
C ILE A 147 -9.49 8.04 -2.64
N ALA A 148 -8.20 7.85 -2.91
CA ALA A 148 -7.27 7.19 -1.99
C ALA A 148 -7.20 7.92 -0.64
N LEU A 149 -7.11 9.25 -0.66
CA LEU A 149 -7.15 10.08 0.56
C LEU A 149 -8.48 9.91 1.30
N ALA A 150 -9.61 9.90 0.59
CA ALA A 150 -10.93 9.70 1.17
C ALA A 150 -11.05 8.33 1.86
N LEU A 151 -10.64 7.26 1.17
CA LEU A 151 -10.62 5.90 1.70
C LEU A 151 -9.77 5.82 2.98
N GLU A 152 -8.61 6.47 3.00
CA GLU A 152 -7.74 6.43 4.17
C GLU A 152 -8.27 7.23 5.36
N THR A 153 -8.90 8.38 5.10
CA THR A 153 -9.29 9.35 6.12
C THR A 153 -10.75 9.28 6.56
N GLY A 154 -11.56 8.41 5.93
CA GLY A 154 -13.01 8.40 6.12
C GLY A 154 -13.70 9.57 5.41
N GLY A 155 -13.10 10.09 4.34
CA GLY A 155 -13.70 11.12 3.49
C GLY A 155 -14.84 10.57 2.64
N ASP A 156 -15.83 11.42 2.36
CA ASP A 156 -16.90 11.09 1.42
C ASP A 156 -16.34 10.92 0.01
N ILE A 157 -16.71 9.82 -0.66
CA ILE A 157 -16.38 9.59 -2.06
C ILE A 157 -17.65 9.88 -2.87
N ASP A 158 -17.68 11.03 -3.54
CA ASP A 158 -18.80 11.41 -4.41
C ASP A 158 -19.05 10.29 -5.46
N PRO A 159 -20.27 9.71 -5.51
CA PRO A 159 -20.61 8.68 -6.49
C PRO A 159 -20.39 9.10 -7.94
N ALA A 160 -20.58 10.37 -8.29
CA ALA A 160 -20.33 10.89 -9.63
C ALA A 160 -18.83 10.89 -9.95
N ARG A 161 -18.00 11.37 -9.00
CA ARG A 161 -16.54 11.33 -9.11
C ARG A 161 -16.02 9.89 -9.23
N ARG A 162 -16.55 8.96 -8.44
CA ARG A 162 -16.22 7.53 -8.56
C ARG A 162 -16.56 6.99 -9.95
N ARG A 163 -17.78 7.23 -10.44
CA ARG A 163 -18.19 6.80 -11.81
C ARG A 163 -17.29 7.40 -12.88
N GLN A 164 -16.89 8.66 -12.75
CA GLN A 164 -15.97 9.32 -13.67
C GLN A 164 -14.61 8.62 -13.71
N LEU A 165 -14.00 8.33 -12.55
CA LEU A 165 -12.74 7.59 -12.51
C LEU A 165 -12.91 6.21 -13.15
N LEU A 166 -13.92 5.44 -12.72
CA LEU A 166 -14.15 4.08 -13.23
C LEU A 166 -14.36 4.06 -14.75
N GLY A 167 -15.14 4.99 -15.30
CA GLY A 167 -15.35 5.10 -16.75
C GLY A 167 -14.08 5.42 -17.55
N ARG A 168 -13.08 6.07 -16.93
CA ARG A 168 -11.76 6.30 -17.54
C ARG A 168 -10.87 5.06 -17.52
N LEU A 169 -11.09 4.17 -16.55
CA LEU A 169 -10.25 3.00 -16.26
C LEU A 169 -10.80 1.69 -16.86
N ASP A 170 -12.09 1.64 -17.15
CA ASP A 170 -12.79 0.42 -17.57
C ASP A 170 -12.16 -0.22 -18.83
N GLY A 171 -12.11 -1.55 -18.86
CA GLY A 171 -11.52 -2.35 -19.94
C GLY A 171 -9.99 -2.26 -20.07
N ARG A 172 -9.28 -1.61 -19.15
CA ARG A 172 -7.81 -1.42 -19.23
C ARG A 172 -7.05 -2.36 -18.29
N SER A 173 -5.79 -2.59 -18.61
CA SER A 173 -4.81 -3.13 -17.66
C SER A 173 -4.16 -1.97 -16.90
N LEU A 174 -4.15 -2.05 -15.57
CA LEU A 174 -3.70 -0.97 -14.70
C LEU A 174 -2.56 -1.43 -13.79
N VAL A 175 -1.54 -0.58 -13.67
CA VAL A 175 -0.55 -0.65 -12.58
C VAL A 175 -0.87 0.48 -11.61
N VAL A 176 -1.08 0.14 -10.34
CA VAL A 176 -1.56 1.09 -9.32
C VAL A 176 -0.48 1.25 -8.24
N GLY A 177 -0.05 2.49 -8.01
CA GLY A 177 0.96 2.84 -7.01
C GLY A 177 0.40 2.94 -5.58
N ASP A 178 -0.89 3.25 -5.44
CA ASP A 178 -1.54 3.32 -4.12
C ASP A 178 -2.27 2.00 -3.80
N GLY A 179 -1.84 1.33 -2.73
CA GLY A 179 -2.41 0.04 -2.32
C GLY A 179 -3.85 0.09 -1.82
N LEU A 180 -4.30 1.20 -1.21
CA LEU A 180 -5.71 1.35 -0.81
C LEU A 180 -6.61 1.54 -2.02
N LEU A 181 -6.17 2.37 -2.97
CA LEU A 181 -6.90 2.52 -4.23
C LEU A 181 -6.93 1.21 -5.01
N LEU A 182 -5.82 0.46 -5.06
CA LEU A 182 -5.78 -0.86 -5.70
C LEU A 182 -6.82 -1.81 -5.10
N ALA A 183 -6.91 -1.88 -3.76
CA ALA A 183 -7.89 -2.70 -3.06
C ALA A 183 -9.33 -2.28 -3.42
N ALA A 184 -9.61 -0.98 -3.46
CA ALA A 184 -10.91 -0.47 -3.86
C ALA A 184 -11.26 -0.78 -5.32
N LEU A 185 -10.30 -0.58 -6.24
CA LEU A 185 -10.48 -0.88 -7.67
C LEU A 185 -10.72 -2.37 -7.92
N ARG A 186 -10.11 -3.27 -7.15
CA ARG A 186 -10.39 -4.72 -7.25
C ARG A 186 -11.84 -5.07 -6.93
N ARG A 187 -12.47 -4.34 -6.01
CA ARG A 187 -13.89 -4.50 -5.70
C ARG A 187 -14.79 -3.85 -6.75
N TRP A 188 -14.39 -2.68 -7.25
CA TRP A 188 -15.21 -1.91 -8.20
C TRP A 188 -15.09 -2.38 -9.65
N LEU A 189 -13.96 -2.99 -10.03
CA LEU A 189 -13.63 -3.48 -11.37
C LEU A 189 -13.10 -4.92 -11.30
N PRO A 190 -13.92 -5.91 -10.88
CA PRO A 190 -13.44 -7.27 -10.65
C PRO A 190 -12.93 -7.99 -11.92
N ALA A 191 -13.31 -7.49 -13.11
CA ALA A 191 -12.84 -8.01 -14.40
C ALA A 191 -11.55 -7.32 -14.91
N ALA A 192 -11.12 -6.22 -14.29
CA ALA A 192 -9.93 -5.49 -14.73
C ALA A 192 -8.65 -6.23 -14.34
N ARG A 193 -7.61 -6.12 -15.19
CA ARG A 193 -6.27 -6.61 -14.87
C ARG A 193 -5.54 -5.57 -14.05
N LEU A 194 -5.41 -5.81 -12.75
CA LEU A 194 -4.87 -4.85 -11.78
C LEU A 194 -3.60 -5.41 -11.12
N HIS A 195 -2.49 -4.70 -11.26
CA HIS A 195 -1.22 -5.02 -10.59
C HIS A 195 -0.82 -3.87 -9.67
N SER A 196 -0.16 -4.20 -8.56
CA SER A 196 0.53 -3.16 -7.78
C SER A 196 1.78 -2.70 -8.51
N LEU A 197 2.25 -1.50 -8.20
CA LEU A 197 3.53 -1.01 -8.74
C LEU A 197 4.70 -1.93 -8.36
N GLY A 198 4.74 -2.38 -7.12
CA GLY A 198 5.75 -3.31 -6.60
C GLY A 198 5.77 -4.65 -7.34
N GLU A 199 4.59 -5.25 -7.54
CA GLU A 199 4.44 -6.48 -8.30
C GLU A 199 4.84 -6.31 -9.77
N ALA A 200 4.40 -5.24 -10.41
CA ALA A 200 4.70 -4.97 -11.81
C ALA A 200 6.20 -4.79 -12.05
N LEU A 201 6.87 -4.00 -11.20
CA LEU A 201 8.31 -3.75 -11.29
C LEU A 201 9.13 -5.00 -10.90
N SER A 202 8.73 -5.73 -9.86
CA SER A 202 9.44 -6.94 -9.43
C SER A 202 9.29 -8.09 -10.40
N ASN A 203 8.35 -8.04 -11.36
CA ASN A 203 8.27 -8.97 -12.47
C ASN A 203 9.28 -8.69 -13.60
N LEU A 204 9.92 -7.52 -13.62
CA LEU A 204 10.88 -7.18 -14.66
C LEU A 204 12.22 -7.89 -14.43
N VAL A 205 12.72 -8.58 -15.45
CA VAL A 205 14.03 -9.27 -15.42
C VAL A 205 15.17 -8.30 -15.05
N ALA A 206 15.11 -7.06 -15.56
CA ALA A 206 16.09 -6.02 -15.27
C ALA A 206 16.16 -5.65 -13.77
N ILE A 207 15.05 -5.78 -13.06
CA ILE A 207 14.96 -5.55 -11.61
C ILE A 207 15.36 -6.81 -10.85
N ARG A 208 14.79 -7.98 -11.19
CA ARG A 208 15.05 -9.25 -10.49
C ARG A 208 16.53 -9.62 -10.43
N ARG A 209 17.25 -9.46 -11.54
CA ARG A 209 18.70 -9.77 -11.62
C ARG A 209 19.56 -8.89 -10.74
N ARG A 210 19.01 -7.78 -10.23
CA ARG A 210 19.72 -6.83 -9.38
C ARG A 210 19.39 -7.00 -7.92
N LEU A 211 18.41 -7.83 -7.57
CA LEU A 211 18.15 -8.25 -6.19
C LEU A 211 19.15 -9.35 -5.80
N ALA A 212 19.61 -9.32 -4.56
CA ALA A 212 20.56 -10.28 -4.03
C ALA A 212 20.19 -10.72 -2.61
N SER A 213 20.80 -11.81 -2.14
CA SER A 213 20.59 -12.35 -0.79
C SER A 213 20.99 -11.40 0.35
N ALA A 214 21.87 -10.44 0.06
CA ALA A 214 22.26 -9.40 1.01
C ALA A 214 21.26 -8.22 1.08
N ASP A 215 20.20 -8.21 0.27
CA ASP A 215 19.19 -7.15 0.27
C ASP A 215 18.04 -7.50 1.22
N PHE A 216 17.46 -6.47 1.87
CA PHE A 216 16.18 -6.58 2.57
C PHE A 216 15.09 -5.90 1.74
N TYR A 217 14.15 -6.69 1.23
CA TYR A 217 13.08 -6.24 0.36
C TYR A 217 11.78 -6.00 1.16
N VAL A 218 11.21 -4.82 1.00
CA VAL A 218 10.03 -4.36 1.72
C VAL A 218 8.86 -4.24 0.75
N ILE A 219 7.94 -5.19 0.88
CA ILE A 219 6.68 -5.26 0.14
C ILE A 219 5.73 -4.19 0.67
N GLU A 220 5.04 -3.48 -0.23
CA GLU A 220 3.97 -2.55 0.16
C GLU A 220 2.76 -3.37 0.68
N ALA A 221 2.52 -3.27 1.99
CA ALA A 221 1.60 -4.17 2.69
C ALA A 221 0.14 -4.05 2.21
N ARG A 222 -0.34 -2.84 1.88
CA ARG A 222 -1.75 -2.61 1.51
C ARG A 222 -2.08 -3.35 0.21
N ALA A 223 -1.23 -3.20 -0.81
CA ALA A 223 -1.35 -3.89 -2.08
C ALA A 223 -1.17 -5.40 -1.94
N TYR A 224 -0.21 -5.83 -1.12
CA TYR A 224 0.04 -7.26 -0.88
C TYR A 224 -1.17 -7.97 -0.29
N HIS A 225 -1.75 -7.43 0.79
CA HIS A 225 -2.89 -8.08 1.46
C HIS A 225 -4.19 -8.00 0.64
N ALA A 226 -4.35 -6.99 -0.21
CA ALA A 226 -5.50 -6.86 -1.10
C ALA A 226 -5.60 -7.97 -2.17
N ASP A 227 -4.52 -8.71 -2.42
CA ASP A 227 -4.48 -9.84 -3.35
C ASP A 227 -3.59 -10.98 -2.81
N TYR A 228 -3.74 -11.24 -1.51
CA TYR A 228 -2.85 -12.09 -0.73
C TYR A 228 -2.61 -13.47 -1.36
N GLU A 229 -3.68 -14.19 -1.73
CA GLU A 229 -3.60 -15.57 -2.26
C GLU A 229 -2.71 -15.68 -3.50
N ARG A 230 -2.73 -14.66 -4.37
CA ARG A 230 -1.90 -14.65 -5.57
C ARG A 230 -0.50 -14.13 -5.27
N LEU A 231 -0.40 -13.08 -4.46
CA LEU A 231 0.86 -12.41 -4.22
C LEU A 231 1.80 -13.19 -3.29
N VAL A 232 1.29 -14.03 -2.39
CA VAL A 232 2.14 -14.92 -1.59
C VAL A 232 2.99 -15.83 -2.48
N VAL A 233 2.41 -16.38 -3.55
CA VAL A 233 3.12 -17.21 -4.53
C VAL A 233 4.15 -16.40 -5.32
N HIS A 234 3.81 -15.17 -5.69
CA HIS A 234 4.73 -14.26 -6.39
C HIS A 234 5.97 -13.95 -5.55
N TYR A 235 5.78 -13.53 -4.30
CA TYR A 235 6.89 -13.14 -3.43
C TYR A 235 7.68 -14.34 -2.89
N ASP A 236 7.07 -15.52 -2.71
CA ASP A 236 7.81 -16.74 -2.40
C ASP A 236 8.76 -17.12 -3.54
N ARG A 237 8.32 -17.00 -4.80
CA ARG A 237 9.20 -17.18 -5.98
C ARG A 237 10.29 -16.13 -6.05
N LEU A 238 9.94 -14.85 -5.86
CA LEU A 238 10.93 -13.77 -5.85
C LEU A 238 12.04 -14.02 -4.82
N ARG A 239 11.66 -14.44 -3.61
CA ARG A 239 12.61 -14.81 -2.56
C ARG A 239 13.44 -16.02 -2.94
N ALA A 240 12.84 -17.07 -3.49
CA ALA A 240 13.57 -18.27 -3.92
C ALA A 240 14.59 -17.94 -5.04
N ASP A 241 14.22 -17.09 -5.99
CA ASP A 241 15.05 -16.73 -7.14
C ASP A 241 16.23 -15.80 -6.76
N THR A 242 16.04 -14.93 -5.77
CA THR A 242 17.01 -13.85 -5.45
C THR A 242 17.73 -14.06 -4.12
N GLY A 243 17.17 -14.88 -3.24
CA GLY A 243 17.65 -15.11 -1.88
C GLY A 243 17.45 -13.94 -0.91
N CYS A 244 16.82 -12.83 -1.33
CA CYS A 244 16.66 -11.66 -0.48
C CYS A 244 15.76 -11.93 0.74
N ALA A 245 16.04 -11.26 1.86
CA ALA A 245 15.11 -11.27 2.99
C ALA A 245 13.89 -10.40 2.64
N LEU A 246 12.70 -10.80 3.08
CA LEU A 246 11.46 -10.05 2.87
C LEU A 246 10.89 -9.58 4.21
N ASN A 247 10.11 -8.50 4.21
CA ASN A 247 9.32 -8.07 5.37
C ASN A 247 8.10 -8.98 5.66
N LEU A 248 8.21 -10.28 5.44
CA LEU A 248 7.14 -11.24 5.72
C LEU A 248 7.35 -11.91 7.08
N ASP A 249 6.28 -12.07 7.85
CA ASP A 249 6.30 -12.86 9.08
C ASP A 249 6.26 -14.38 8.80
N LEU A 250 6.15 -15.18 9.87
CA LEU A 250 6.05 -16.64 9.77
C LEU A 250 4.77 -17.11 9.06
N GLN A 251 3.72 -16.29 9.06
CA GLN A 251 2.44 -16.54 8.39
C GLN A 251 2.40 -15.95 6.97
N ARG A 252 3.53 -15.45 6.45
CA ARG A 252 3.63 -14.76 5.15
C ARG A 252 2.82 -13.48 5.08
N ILE A 253 2.57 -12.83 6.21
CA ILE A 253 1.92 -11.52 6.28
C ILE A 253 3.00 -10.43 6.20
N ALA A 254 2.76 -9.41 5.38
CA ALA A 254 3.70 -8.32 5.22
C ALA A 254 3.65 -7.38 6.43
N ILE A 255 4.78 -7.33 7.13
CA ILE A 255 5.35 -6.27 7.96
C ILE A 255 5.21 -4.81 7.45
N PRO A 256 4.15 -3.97 7.64
CA PRO A 256 4.24 -2.57 7.19
C PRO A 256 5.30 -1.81 8.00
N ALA A 257 6.13 -0.99 7.34
CA ALA A 257 7.09 -0.14 8.06
C ALA A 257 6.39 1.01 8.79
N LEU A 258 5.29 1.49 8.23
CA LEU A 258 4.44 2.52 8.83
C LEU A 258 3.35 1.93 9.70
N THR A 259 3.25 2.39 10.94
CA THR A 259 2.20 1.96 11.87
C THR A 259 1.03 2.93 11.93
N ARG A 260 1.19 4.14 11.40
CA ARG A 260 0.20 5.24 11.47
C ARG A 260 -0.65 5.44 10.21
N SER A 261 -1.86 5.98 10.41
CA SER A 261 -2.75 6.53 9.36
C SER A 261 -2.31 7.92 8.90
N LEU A 262 -2.70 8.35 7.68
CA LEU A 262 -2.69 9.74 7.23
C LEU A 262 -3.33 10.72 8.24
N THR A 263 -4.32 10.28 9.02
CA THR A 263 -4.94 11.11 10.08
C THR A 263 -3.95 11.52 11.19
N ARG A 264 -2.84 10.78 11.35
CA ARG A 264 -1.70 11.09 12.23
C ARG A 264 -0.43 11.57 11.47
N LYS A 265 -0.40 11.56 10.13
CA LYS A 265 0.76 11.97 9.31
C LYS A 265 1.08 13.48 9.36
N SER A 266 0.17 14.33 9.84
CA SER A 266 0.45 15.76 10.06
C SER A 266 1.31 16.04 11.31
N ALA A 267 1.55 15.03 12.15
CA ALA A 267 2.63 15.07 13.14
C ALA A 267 3.94 14.60 12.47
N PRO A 268 5.12 15.10 12.91
CA PRO A 268 6.41 14.53 12.51
C PRO A 268 6.36 13.00 12.57
N LEU A 269 7.10 12.30 11.70
CA LEU A 269 7.32 10.84 11.84
C LEU A 269 7.49 10.53 13.35
N GLY A 270 6.71 9.59 13.88
CA GLY A 270 6.71 9.31 15.32
C GLY A 270 7.87 8.41 15.70
N ASP A 271 8.18 8.30 16.99
CA ASP A 271 9.09 7.27 17.50
C ASP A 271 8.55 5.85 17.27
N GLU A 272 7.24 5.72 17.05
CA GLU A 272 6.54 4.47 16.72
C GLU A 272 7.04 3.85 15.39
N ASP A 273 7.08 4.63 14.30
CA ASP A 273 7.55 4.13 12.99
C ASP A 273 9.04 3.73 13.05
N VAL A 274 9.86 4.50 13.78
CA VAL A 274 11.28 4.19 14.00
C VAL A 274 11.44 2.90 14.80
N THR A 275 10.66 2.73 15.86
CA THR A 275 10.63 1.50 16.67
C THR A 275 10.23 0.30 15.83
N GLN A 276 9.24 0.48 14.96
CA GLN A 276 8.78 -0.56 14.05
C GLN A 276 9.87 -0.98 13.05
N VAL A 277 10.51 -0.02 12.37
CA VAL A 277 11.61 -0.32 11.46
C VAL A 277 12.76 -1.02 12.18
N ARG A 278 13.16 -0.55 13.37
CA ARG A 278 14.21 -1.20 14.16
C ARG A 278 13.87 -2.64 14.53
N TRP A 279 12.60 -2.91 14.83
CA TRP A 279 12.14 -4.27 15.06
C TRP A 279 12.22 -5.12 13.80
N MET A 280 11.82 -4.59 12.63
CA MET A 280 11.93 -5.31 11.35
C MET A 280 13.38 -5.67 10.99
N LEU A 281 14.34 -4.81 11.35
CA LEU A 281 15.77 -5.02 11.09
C LEU A 281 16.47 -5.86 12.16
N LYS A 282 15.78 -6.26 13.24
CA LYS A 282 16.40 -6.95 14.36
C LYS A 282 16.95 -8.31 13.90
N GLY A 283 18.27 -8.49 14.05
CA GLY A 283 18.97 -9.70 13.64
C GLY A 283 19.26 -9.77 12.14
N LEU A 284 19.00 -8.70 11.39
CA LEU A 284 19.37 -8.57 9.98
C LEU A 284 20.55 -7.59 9.84
N ALA A 285 21.40 -7.83 8.85
CA ALA A 285 22.48 -6.93 8.46
C ALA A 285 22.48 -6.73 6.94
N PRO A 286 21.39 -6.15 6.37
CA PRO A 286 21.29 -6.02 4.93
C PRO A 286 22.28 -4.97 4.42
N ARG A 287 22.85 -5.23 3.23
CA ARG A 287 23.71 -4.27 2.54
C ARG A 287 22.94 -3.02 2.10
N ARG A 288 21.66 -3.21 1.80
CA ARG A 288 20.70 -2.15 1.43
C ARG A 288 19.27 -2.65 1.62
N ILE A 289 18.34 -1.70 1.66
CA ILE A 289 16.91 -1.92 1.78
C ILE A 289 16.28 -1.54 0.44
N VAL A 290 15.45 -2.41 -0.11
CA VAL A 290 14.72 -2.18 -1.36
C VAL A 290 13.24 -2.08 -1.04
N VAL A 291 12.61 -0.96 -1.33
CA VAL A 291 11.20 -0.72 -0.99
C VAL A 291 10.32 -0.57 -2.23
N GLU A 292 9.08 -1.01 -2.13
CA GLU A 292 8.06 -0.80 -3.18
C GLU A 292 7.33 0.53 -3.06
N SER A 293 7.37 1.17 -1.87
CA SER A 293 6.66 2.42 -1.60
C SER A 293 7.62 3.51 -1.08
N LEU A 294 7.37 4.76 -1.50
CA LEU A 294 8.10 5.92 -0.97
C LEU A 294 7.76 6.20 0.50
N ALA A 295 6.59 5.78 0.95
CA ALA A 295 6.18 5.90 2.34
C ALA A 295 7.06 5.02 3.26
N ASP A 296 7.36 3.79 2.85
CA ASP A 296 8.31 2.92 3.55
C ASP A 296 9.74 3.45 3.43
N ARG A 297 10.13 3.99 2.26
CA ARG A 297 11.45 4.63 2.07
C ARG A 297 11.75 5.64 3.17
N ALA A 298 10.83 6.58 3.37
CA ALA A 298 10.96 7.64 4.37
C ALA A 298 11.05 7.11 5.81
N ALA A 299 10.36 5.99 6.10
CA ALA A 299 10.43 5.35 7.42
C ALA A 299 11.82 4.74 7.67
N PHE A 300 12.38 4.03 6.68
CA PHE A 300 13.70 3.41 6.81
C PHE A 300 14.85 4.43 6.82
N GLU A 301 14.82 5.43 5.95
CA GLU A 301 15.85 6.49 5.89
C GLU A 301 15.96 7.26 7.21
N ARG A 302 14.85 7.38 7.97
CA ARG A 302 14.87 8.01 9.29
C ARG A 302 15.39 7.08 10.39
N ALA A 303 15.19 5.78 10.26
CA ALA A 303 15.40 4.82 11.35
C ALA A 303 16.81 4.20 11.36
N CYS A 304 17.53 4.21 10.23
CA CYS A 304 18.86 3.63 10.10
C CYS A 304 19.66 4.25 8.95
N ASP A 305 20.99 4.11 8.99
CA ASP A 305 21.91 4.59 7.93
C ASP A 305 22.12 3.59 6.79
N ILE A 306 21.28 2.55 6.70
CA ILE A 306 21.37 1.54 5.64
C ILE A 306 20.83 2.17 4.35
N PRO A 307 21.53 2.05 3.19
CA PRO A 307 21.03 2.61 1.93
C PRO A 307 19.63 2.10 1.58
N VAL A 308 18.70 3.01 1.34
CA VAL A 308 17.31 2.67 0.98
C VAL A 308 17.06 3.06 -0.47
N LEU A 309 16.64 2.10 -1.29
CA LEU A 309 16.35 2.28 -2.71
C LEU A 309 14.90 1.93 -2.97
N HIS A 310 14.21 2.74 -3.77
CA HIS A 310 12.96 2.31 -4.37
C HIS A 310 13.24 1.27 -5.46
N LEU A 311 12.35 0.29 -5.62
CA LEU A 311 12.51 -0.82 -6.55
C LEU A 311 12.84 -0.39 -7.98
N ALA A 312 12.20 0.68 -8.47
CA ALA A 312 12.47 1.21 -9.80
C ALA A 312 13.92 1.68 -9.99
N GLU A 313 14.63 2.08 -8.93
CA GLU A 313 16.02 2.55 -8.97
C GLU A 313 17.05 1.41 -9.14
N LEU A 314 16.62 0.14 -9.06
CA LEU A 314 17.52 -0.99 -9.26
C LEU A 314 17.93 -1.20 -10.72
N ALA A 315 17.11 -0.75 -11.66
CA ALA A 315 17.49 -0.78 -13.07
C ALA A 315 18.54 0.31 -13.34
N GLU A 316 19.66 -0.08 -13.96
CA GLU A 316 20.64 0.87 -14.46
C GLU A 316 19.98 1.88 -15.41
N ASP A 317 20.51 3.11 -15.43
CA ASP A 317 20.26 4.03 -16.52
C ASP A 317 20.90 3.44 -17.79
N SER A 318 20.14 2.67 -18.56
CA SER A 318 20.53 2.17 -19.89
C SER A 318 20.82 3.30 -20.92
N MET A 319 21.00 4.55 -20.47
CA MET A 319 21.19 5.75 -21.28
C MET A 319 22.61 6.37 -21.15
N MET A 320 23.56 5.76 -20.42
CA MET A 320 24.93 6.30 -20.29
C MET A 320 26.07 5.43 -20.85
N LYS A 321 25.78 4.48 -21.75
CA LYS A 321 26.82 3.81 -22.55
C LYS A 321 26.42 3.68 -24.02
N LYS A 322 26.44 4.82 -24.73
CA LYS A 322 26.97 4.83 -26.10
C LYS A 322 28.35 5.46 -26.00
N GLU A 323 29.35 4.63 -25.73
CA GLU A 323 30.73 4.99 -25.98
C GLU A 323 30.82 5.36 -27.47
N THR A 324 31.10 6.63 -27.73
CA THR A 324 31.57 7.08 -29.04
C THR A 324 32.84 6.30 -29.36
N PRO A 325 32.94 5.63 -30.51
CA PRO A 325 34.23 5.08 -30.92
C PRO A 325 35.18 6.25 -31.13
N HIS A 326 36.21 6.32 -30.30
CA HIS A 326 37.36 7.19 -30.52
C HIS A 326 38.03 6.76 -31.82
N ALA A 327 37.77 7.50 -32.88
CA ALA A 327 38.62 7.52 -34.06
C ALA A 327 39.82 8.44 -33.76
N CYS A 328 41.00 7.84 -33.65
CA CYS A 328 42.31 8.41 -33.95
C CYS A 328 43.18 7.20 -34.31
N GLY A 329 43.82 7.13 -35.47
CA GLY A 329 44.46 8.22 -36.20
C GLY A 329 45.93 7.86 -36.27
#